data_AF-A0A8B8DWL6-F1
#
_entry.id   AF-A0A8B8DWL6-F1
#
_cell.length_a   1.000
_cell.length_b   1.000
_cell.length_c   1.000
_cell.angle_alpha   90.00
_cell.angle_beta   90.00
_cell.angle_gamma   90.00
#
_symmetry.space_group_name_H-M   'P 1'
#
loop_
_entity.id
_entity.type
_entity.pdbx_description
1 polymer ?
#
loop_
_entity_poly.entity_id
_entity_poly.type
_entity_poly.pdbx_seq_one_letter_code
_entity_poly.pdbx_strand_id
1 'polypeptide(L)'
;MILLCAKIGHKIDLIIRVEHFPRLLCLGLFIILAGICICVEENIPIKHGHQTRLTAMRIHVHYMDLELEVTSRQRLADALTSVISRISSIFKVFSSNDSLLLKRKGGCFKQWTHGKNKNRCRYYDRKYPAIGEECNKIKIPSAHLSELSVWGEAGEEPLDVRYPRGEGLRDTDFVLYVQAVSSSDCTKDGSILAHASYCYQDERGRPVAGYTNVCPQSMSRFTQDRVEMILLHELLHTMGFTKRLFEDFRQCSISDELTGVCNVSDVRRSPIQTINSRPCLVTPAVEREARQHFNCTEGKFGPALQNKGDIFSHWDGHQMYGSIMTPNPGPPHLTFLDRMTLAVFEDSGWYEVDYSQADEYYWGKGKGCKLLSNPFVSQVCNLGEHGCHFLHRDKAVCKKLSAGDDFAAYVSEPGMECWKENDTGSALTLQLYSSQSLCFMSNLTNQNSSQNMTGQCYLHRCHDGSLYVKVKNTEWTKCPYGEAIQVGMLTGVVLCPTKKDFICSEQENAPTPAPFSVSSDLRASQTTGSFVFASSVGPCVYINVYLIYCSYFLFLIK
;
A
#
# COMPACT_ATOMS: atom_id res chain seq x y z
N MET A 1 -18.94 -22.86 41.50
CA MET A 1 -17.98 -23.99 41.53
C MET A 1 -18.15 -24.82 40.27
N ILE A 2 -17.12 -25.56 39.88
CA ILE A 2 -17.04 -26.40 38.67
C ILE A 2 -17.97 -27.62 38.78
N LEU A 3 -18.67 -28.00 37.70
CA LEU A 3 -18.84 -29.41 37.28
C LEU A 3 -19.40 -29.56 35.85
N LEU A 4 -19.16 -30.75 35.27
CA LEU A 4 -19.18 -31.06 33.83
C LEU A 4 -20.55 -31.56 33.29
N CYS A 5 -20.71 -31.34 31.98
CA CYS A 5 -21.30 -32.21 30.93
C CYS A 5 -22.22 -33.40 31.29
N ALA A 6 -23.45 -33.39 30.76
CA ALA A 6 -24.00 -34.37 29.78
C ALA A 6 -25.41 -33.90 29.34
N LYS A 7 -25.80 -33.72 28.06
CA LYS A 7 -25.84 -34.56 26.83
C LYS A 7 -27.26 -35.14 26.62
N ILE A 8 -27.80 -35.00 25.39
CA ILE A 8 -29.08 -35.55 24.86
C ILE A 8 -30.33 -34.83 25.44
N GLY A 9 -31.36 -34.44 24.68
CA GLY A 9 -31.56 -34.41 23.22
C GLY A 9 -33.04 -34.16 22.85
N HIS A 10 -33.31 -33.85 21.58
CA HIS A 10 -34.63 -33.67 20.94
C HIS A 10 -35.45 -32.38 21.19
N LYS A 11 -36.11 -31.99 20.09
CA LYS A 11 -37.10 -30.92 19.88
C LYS A 11 -38.13 -30.79 21.01
N ILE A 12 -38.53 -29.55 21.30
CA ILE A 12 -39.94 -29.09 21.42
C ILE A 12 -39.97 -27.55 21.35
N ASP A 13 -41.08 -27.01 20.84
CA ASP A 13 -41.25 -25.58 20.54
C ASP A 13 -41.27 -24.66 21.76
N LEU A 14 -40.92 -23.40 21.46
CA LEU A 14 -40.85 -22.28 22.38
C LEU A 14 -42.26 -21.83 22.82
N ILE A 15 -42.70 -22.20 24.03
CA ILE A 15 -43.84 -21.56 24.70
C ILE A 15 -43.34 -20.88 25.98
N ILE A 16 -43.18 -19.56 25.91
CA ILE A 16 -42.83 -18.72 27.05
C ILE A 16 -44.06 -18.59 27.96
N ARG A 17 -44.01 -19.21 29.15
CA ARG A 17 -45.01 -19.05 30.20
C ARG A 17 -44.44 -18.15 31.30
N VAL A 18 -44.94 -16.92 31.39
CA VAL A 18 -44.53 -15.95 32.43
C VAL A 18 -45.50 -16.02 33.61
N GLU A 19 -45.02 -16.58 34.72
CA GLU A 19 -45.58 -16.52 36.06
C GLU A 19 -44.37 -16.20 36.99
N HIS A 20 -44.43 -15.35 38.03
CA HIS A 20 -45.56 -14.64 38.63
C HIS A 20 -45.13 -13.53 39.64
N PHE A 21 -45.96 -12.47 39.77
CA PHE A 21 -46.09 -11.55 40.93
C PHE A 21 -44.93 -10.61 41.35
N PRO A 22 -45.18 -9.51 42.13
CA PRO A 22 -46.46 -9.08 42.71
C PRO A 22 -46.89 -7.59 42.59
N ARG A 23 -48.23 -7.38 42.49
CA ARG A 23 -49.08 -6.36 43.20
C ARG A 23 -48.75 -4.87 43.00
N LEU A 24 -49.67 -3.91 42.84
CA LEU A 24 -51.13 -3.78 42.95
C LEU A 24 -51.61 -2.98 41.69
N LEU A 25 -52.88 -2.68 41.37
CA LEU A 25 -54.20 -2.75 42.03
C LEU A 25 -55.22 -3.29 40.98
N CYS A 26 -56.51 -2.91 41.08
CA CYS A 26 -57.54 -3.05 40.05
C CYS A 26 -58.55 -1.90 40.17
N LEU A 27 -59.02 -1.36 39.05
CA LEU A 27 -60.41 -0.91 38.87
C LEU A 27 -60.70 -0.95 37.37
N GLY A 28 -61.80 -1.57 36.95
CA GLY A 28 -62.07 -1.83 35.54
C GLY A 28 -63.29 -1.10 35.00
N LEU A 29 -63.35 -0.92 33.67
CA LEU A 29 -64.61 -0.87 32.93
C LEU A 29 -64.38 -1.32 31.47
N PHE A 30 -65.17 -2.27 30.99
CA PHE A 30 -65.20 -2.67 29.59
C PHE A 30 -66.01 -1.64 28.79
N ILE A 31 -65.36 -0.89 27.88
CA ILE A 31 -66.05 -0.29 26.72
C ILE A 31 -65.17 -0.49 25.48
N ILE A 32 -65.73 -1.17 24.48
CA ILE A 32 -65.14 -1.35 23.16
C ILE A 32 -65.30 -0.04 22.39
N LEU A 33 -64.20 0.62 22.03
CA LEU A 33 -64.18 1.63 20.97
C LEU A 33 -62.81 1.62 20.29
N ALA A 34 -62.79 1.56 18.97
CA ALA A 34 -61.57 1.60 18.18
C ALA A 34 -60.90 2.99 18.32
N GLY A 35 -59.69 3.02 18.85
CA GLY A 35 -58.97 4.25 19.17
C GLY A 35 -57.46 4.08 19.07
N ILE A 36 -56.94 4.38 17.88
CA ILE A 36 -55.62 4.97 17.60
C ILE A 36 -54.51 4.58 18.61
N CYS A 37 -53.70 3.58 18.27
CA CYS A 37 -52.46 3.31 18.99
C CYS A 37 -51.44 4.42 18.66
N ILE A 38 -51.44 5.51 19.44
CA ILE A 38 -50.38 6.51 19.42
C ILE A 38 -49.17 5.89 20.13
N CYS A 39 -48.28 5.28 19.37
CA CYS A 39 -46.91 5.07 19.82
C CYS A 39 -46.27 6.45 19.95
N VAL A 40 -46.25 6.98 21.18
CA VAL A 40 -45.32 8.06 21.52
C VAL A 40 -43.94 7.42 21.57
N GLU A 41 -43.25 7.39 20.43
CA GLU A 41 -41.80 7.36 20.46
C GLU A 41 -41.36 8.61 21.23
N GLU A 42 -40.77 8.40 22.41
CA GLU A 42 -39.85 9.41 22.92
C GLU A 42 -38.80 9.60 21.84
N ASN A 43 -38.81 10.78 21.22
CA ASN A 43 -37.77 11.24 20.33
C ASN A 43 -36.49 11.47 21.16
N ILE A 44 -35.85 10.38 21.58
CA ILE A 44 -34.42 10.35 21.77
C ILE A 44 -33.88 10.63 20.37
N PRO A 45 -33.22 11.78 20.12
CA PRO A 45 -32.59 12.01 18.84
C PRO A 45 -31.42 11.05 18.74
N ILE A 46 -31.67 9.87 18.16
CA ILE A 46 -30.64 9.11 17.48
C ILE A 46 -30.12 10.06 16.40
N LYS A 47 -29.05 10.79 16.74
CA LYS A 47 -28.26 11.51 15.73
C LYS A 47 -28.01 10.50 14.63
N HIS A 48 -28.57 10.71 13.45
CA HIS A 48 -28.24 9.91 12.29
C HIS A 48 -26.71 9.96 12.17
N GLY A 49 -26.07 8.85 12.54
CA GLY A 49 -24.63 8.72 12.44
C GLY A 49 -24.31 8.95 10.97
N HIS A 50 -23.50 9.98 10.70
CA HIS A 50 -23.01 10.27 9.37
C HIS A 50 -22.52 8.94 8.78
N GLN A 51 -23.16 8.45 7.72
CA GLN A 51 -22.86 7.12 7.19
C GLN A 51 -21.46 7.17 6.58
N THR A 52 -20.45 6.84 7.39
CA THR A 52 -19.02 7.01 7.08
C THR A 52 -18.61 6.00 6.01
N ARG A 53 -18.93 6.33 4.76
CA ARG A 53 -18.52 5.59 3.58
C ARG A 53 -17.02 5.76 3.38
N LEU A 54 -16.34 4.64 3.14
CA LEU A 54 -14.93 4.65 2.74
C LEU A 54 -14.79 5.19 1.33
N THR A 55 -13.85 6.10 1.13
CA THR A 55 -13.51 6.69 -0.16
C THR A 55 -12.02 6.57 -0.42
N ALA A 56 -11.61 6.65 -1.69
CA ALA A 56 -10.20 6.80 -2.07
C ALA A 56 -9.56 7.93 -1.25
N MET A 57 -8.34 7.68 -0.75
CA MET A 57 -7.61 8.60 0.10
C MET A 57 -7.16 9.84 -0.68
N ARG A 58 -7.58 11.03 -0.22
CA ARG A 58 -7.25 12.31 -0.89
C ARG A 58 -6.00 12.92 -0.26
N ILE A 59 -4.94 13.12 -1.06
CA ILE A 59 -3.67 13.68 -0.61
C ILE A 59 -3.49 15.09 -1.15
N HIS A 60 -3.32 16.06 -0.25
CA HIS A 60 -2.95 17.44 -0.61
C HIS A 60 -1.43 17.60 -0.55
N VAL A 61 -0.83 18.07 -1.65
CA VAL A 61 0.59 18.46 -1.69
C VAL A 61 0.72 19.93 -1.38
N HIS A 62 1.46 20.26 -0.32
CA HIS A 62 1.83 21.63 0.00
C HIS A 62 3.33 21.84 -0.22
N TYR A 63 3.67 22.56 -1.29
CA TYR A 63 5.07 22.88 -1.62
C TYR A 63 5.60 23.99 -0.71
N MET A 64 6.74 23.72 -0.07
CA MET A 64 7.52 24.64 0.74
C MET A 64 8.70 25.17 -0.10
N ASP A 65 9.91 25.19 0.45
CA ASP A 65 11.12 25.64 -0.25
C ASP A 65 11.59 24.62 -1.30
N LEU A 66 11.72 25.06 -2.55
CA LEU A 66 12.16 24.25 -3.70
C LEU A 66 13.40 24.86 -4.37
N GLU A 67 14.59 24.41 -3.97
CA GLU A 67 15.90 24.72 -4.57
C GLU A 67 16.11 23.98 -5.91
N LEU A 68 15.09 24.04 -6.77
CA LEU A 68 15.03 23.35 -8.06
C LEU A 68 14.81 24.36 -9.20
N GLU A 69 15.42 24.09 -10.35
CA GLU A 69 15.10 24.71 -11.63
C GLU A 69 13.66 24.38 -12.09
N VAL A 70 13.09 25.18 -13.01
CA VAL A 70 11.68 25.07 -13.44
C VAL A 70 11.33 23.69 -14.00
N THR A 71 12.21 23.12 -14.83
CA THR A 71 12.12 21.76 -15.37
C THR A 71 12.07 20.71 -14.27
N SER A 72 12.98 20.78 -13.30
CA SER A 72 13.01 19.85 -12.15
C SER A 72 11.81 20.03 -11.21
N ARG A 73 11.24 21.25 -11.08
CA ARG A 73 9.99 21.48 -10.32
C ARG A 73 8.78 20.84 -10.99
N GLN A 74 8.62 21.04 -12.30
CA GLN A 74 7.53 20.40 -13.06
C GLN A 74 7.62 18.88 -12.93
N ARG A 75 8.83 18.35 -13.13
CA ARG A 75 9.12 16.93 -13.03
C ARG A 75 8.81 16.31 -11.66
N LEU A 76 9.07 17.05 -10.58
CA LEU A 76 8.68 16.66 -9.22
C LEU A 76 7.15 16.65 -9.06
N ALA A 77 6.45 17.65 -9.61
CA ALA A 77 4.99 17.71 -9.58
C ALA A 77 4.32 16.59 -10.38
N ASP A 78 4.87 16.25 -11.56
CA ASP A 78 4.41 15.13 -12.39
C ASP A 78 4.59 13.80 -11.64
N ALA A 79 5.77 13.60 -11.01
CA ALA A 79 6.07 12.41 -10.24
C ALA A 79 5.14 12.25 -9.02
N LEU A 80 4.92 13.33 -8.26
CA LEU A 80 3.98 13.34 -7.14
C LEU A 80 2.55 13.06 -7.60
N THR A 81 2.13 13.59 -8.76
CA THR A 81 0.80 13.33 -9.32
C THR A 81 0.62 11.85 -9.69
N SER A 82 1.60 11.24 -10.34
CA SER A 82 1.64 9.80 -10.64
C SER A 82 1.54 8.95 -9.37
N VAL A 83 2.40 9.24 -8.38
CA VAL A 83 2.46 8.51 -7.11
C VAL A 83 1.19 8.66 -6.28
N ILE A 84 0.62 9.86 -6.19
CA ILE A 84 -0.63 10.10 -5.46
C ILE A 84 -1.81 9.41 -6.15
N SER A 85 -1.85 9.39 -7.49
CA SER A 85 -2.85 8.59 -8.22
C SER A 85 -2.77 7.11 -7.85
N ARG A 86 -1.55 6.52 -7.85
CA ARG A 86 -1.32 5.12 -7.44
C ARG A 86 -1.72 4.87 -5.99
N ILE A 87 -1.35 5.75 -5.06
CA ILE A 87 -1.77 5.64 -3.64
C ILE A 87 -3.30 5.74 -3.49
N SER A 88 -3.95 6.61 -4.26
CA SER A 88 -5.40 6.80 -4.23
C SER A 88 -6.18 5.62 -4.81
N SER A 89 -5.60 4.84 -5.73
CA SER A 89 -6.21 3.58 -6.22
C SER A 89 -6.04 2.42 -5.23
N ILE A 90 -4.96 2.41 -4.45
CA ILE A 90 -4.69 1.37 -3.44
C ILE A 90 -5.50 1.59 -2.16
N PHE A 91 -5.52 2.80 -1.61
CA PHE A 91 -5.92 3.06 -0.23
C PHE A 91 -7.24 3.81 -0.11
N LYS A 92 -8.16 3.29 0.71
CA LYS A 92 -9.38 3.98 1.13
C LYS A 92 -9.36 4.26 2.63
N VAL A 93 -10.00 5.36 3.02
CA VAL A 93 -10.05 5.84 4.41
C VAL A 93 -11.45 6.29 4.79
N PHE A 94 -11.70 6.41 6.10
CA PHE A 94 -12.84 7.18 6.61
C PHE A 94 -12.62 8.66 6.35
N SER A 95 -13.23 9.15 5.28
CA SER A 95 -13.11 10.54 4.85
C SER A 95 -14.10 11.45 5.58
N SER A 96 -13.68 12.69 5.84
CA SER A 96 -14.57 13.76 6.32
C SER A 96 -14.91 14.73 5.19
N ASN A 97 -16.12 15.29 5.27
CA ASN A 97 -16.54 16.43 4.44
C ASN A 97 -15.98 17.77 4.98
N ASP A 98 -15.49 17.80 6.22
CA ASP A 98 -14.84 18.97 6.80
C ASP A 98 -13.42 19.16 6.27
N SER A 99 -12.97 20.42 6.17
CA SER A 99 -11.55 20.73 5.91
C SER A 99 -10.63 20.10 6.97
N LEU A 100 -9.57 19.42 6.54
CA LEU A 100 -8.52 18.91 7.43
C LEU A 100 -7.81 20.07 8.13
N LEU A 101 -7.71 19.97 9.46
CA LEU A 101 -6.99 20.89 10.32
C LEU A 101 -6.11 20.13 11.30
N LEU A 102 -4.84 20.54 11.40
CA LEU A 102 -3.88 19.94 12.31
C LEU A 102 -3.95 20.64 13.67
N LYS A 103 -3.98 19.87 14.76
CA LYS A 103 -4.10 20.42 16.13
C LYS A 103 -2.86 21.21 16.50
N ARG A 104 -3.03 22.35 17.19
CA ARG A 104 -1.92 23.15 17.74
C ARG A 104 -1.27 22.48 18.96
N LYS A 105 -0.44 21.45 18.73
CA LYS A 105 0.22 20.65 19.77
C LYS A 105 1.20 21.49 20.61
N GLY A 106 2.05 22.29 19.96
CA GLY A 106 3.05 23.12 20.63
C GLY A 106 2.51 24.38 21.30
N GLY A 107 1.31 24.83 20.94
CA GLY A 107 0.76 26.08 21.45
C GLY A 107 0.26 26.06 22.90
N CYS A 108 -0.07 24.88 23.44
CA CYS A 108 -0.60 24.76 24.80
C CYS A 108 0.46 24.29 25.80
N PHE A 109 0.82 25.15 26.74
CA PHE A 109 1.80 24.85 27.80
C PHE A 109 1.23 23.96 28.92
N LYS A 110 -0.04 24.16 29.28
CA LYS A 110 -0.71 23.35 30.32
C LYS A 110 -2.19 23.22 30.06
N GLN A 111 -2.72 22.01 30.24
CA GLN A 111 -4.15 21.70 30.15
C GLN A 111 -4.79 21.54 31.55
N TRP A 112 -6.12 21.60 31.63
CA TRP A 112 -6.87 21.22 32.82
C TRP A 112 -6.92 19.71 33.00
N THR A 113 -6.67 19.22 34.21
CA THR A 113 -6.68 17.79 34.55
C THR A 113 -8.03 17.31 35.10
N HIS A 114 -8.86 18.22 35.60
CA HIS A 114 -10.19 18.00 36.17
C HIS A 114 -11.14 19.14 35.80
N GLY A 115 -12.41 19.03 36.21
CA GLY A 115 -13.45 20.04 35.95
C GLY A 115 -14.06 19.93 34.55
N LYS A 116 -14.99 20.85 34.25
CA LYS A 116 -15.77 20.88 32.99
C LYS A 116 -14.87 21.02 31.75
N ASN A 117 -13.76 21.74 31.89
CA ASN A 117 -12.80 22.00 30.80
C ASN A 117 -11.57 21.07 30.80
N LYS A 118 -11.67 19.85 31.37
CA LYS A 118 -10.62 18.83 31.31
C LYS A 118 -10.08 18.64 29.87
N ASN A 119 -8.77 18.45 29.74
CA ASN A 119 -7.99 18.39 28.49
C ASN A 119 -7.98 19.68 27.64
N ARG A 120 -8.73 20.73 27.98
CA ARG A 120 -8.66 22.04 27.30
C ARG A 120 -7.48 22.86 27.82
N CYS A 121 -7.02 23.79 27.01
CA CYS A 121 -5.84 24.58 27.36
C CYS A 121 -6.11 25.55 28.51
N ARG A 122 -5.27 25.53 29.55
CA ARG A 122 -5.29 26.43 30.70
C ARG A 122 -4.28 27.58 30.55
N TYR A 123 -3.10 27.29 29.99
CA TYR A 123 -2.05 28.28 29.72
C TYR A 123 -1.42 28.01 28.36
N TYR A 124 -1.32 29.05 27.51
CA TYR A 124 -0.61 28.99 26.24
C TYR A 124 0.92 29.10 26.44
N ASP A 125 1.71 28.58 25.51
CA ASP A 125 3.16 28.78 25.53
C ASP A 125 3.53 30.17 24.95
N ARG A 126 4.23 30.98 25.75
CA ARG A 126 4.70 32.31 25.35
C ARG A 126 5.77 32.29 24.25
N LYS A 127 6.46 31.17 24.03
CA LYS A 127 7.44 30.97 22.95
C LYS A 127 6.79 30.63 21.60
N TYR A 128 5.56 30.15 21.63
CA TYR A 128 4.84 29.68 20.45
C TYR A 128 4.72 30.68 19.28
N PRO A 129 4.55 32.02 19.48
CA PRO A 129 4.55 32.97 18.36
C PRO A 129 5.81 32.91 17.48
N ALA A 130 6.98 32.66 18.08
CA ALA A 130 8.24 32.57 17.36
C ALA A 130 8.37 31.22 16.62
N ILE A 131 8.07 30.13 17.32
CA ILE A 131 8.23 28.76 16.83
C ILE A 131 7.08 28.42 15.85
N GLY A 132 5.85 28.32 16.34
CA GLY A 132 4.68 27.81 15.62
C GLY A 132 4.50 26.30 15.81
N GLU A 133 3.68 25.67 14.95
CA GLU A 133 3.76 24.21 14.77
C GLU A 133 4.76 23.88 13.68
N GLU A 134 5.47 22.77 13.85
CA GLU A 134 6.45 22.27 12.88
C GLU A 134 6.17 20.82 12.49
N CYS A 135 6.56 20.45 11.28
CA CYS A 135 6.67 19.08 10.78
C CYS A 135 8.14 18.85 10.39
N ASN A 136 8.93 18.27 11.30
CA ASN A 136 10.39 18.17 11.16
C ASN A 136 11.07 19.51 10.80
N LYS A 137 10.92 20.53 11.66
CA LYS A 137 11.44 21.91 11.47
C LYS A 137 10.80 22.71 10.32
N ILE A 138 9.95 22.11 9.51
CA ILE A 138 9.14 22.81 8.49
C ILE A 138 7.95 23.47 9.20
N LYS A 139 7.88 24.80 9.18
CA LYS A 139 6.81 25.55 9.84
C LYS A 139 5.48 25.38 9.10
N ILE A 140 4.46 24.91 9.81
CA ILE A 140 3.13 24.66 9.23
C ILE A 140 2.37 26.01 9.06
N PRO A 141 1.76 26.29 7.90
CA PRO A 141 0.93 27.47 7.69
C PRO A 141 -0.21 27.56 8.70
N SER A 142 -0.44 28.75 9.26
CA SER A 142 -1.52 28.99 10.23
C SER A 142 -2.92 28.65 9.70
N ALA A 143 -3.13 28.75 8.39
CA ALA A 143 -4.37 28.36 7.71
C ALA A 143 -4.67 26.86 7.81
N HIS A 144 -3.67 26.00 8.02
CA HIS A 144 -3.86 24.54 8.14
C HIS A 144 -4.08 24.10 9.61
N LEU A 145 -4.06 25.04 10.56
CA LEU A 145 -4.03 24.75 11.99
C LEU A 145 -5.37 25.02 12.67
N SER A 146 -5.75 24.14 13.60
CA SER A 146 -6.95 24.30 14.41
C SER A 146 -6.91 25.59 15.23
N GLU A 147 -8.06 25.97 15.79
CA GLU A 147 -8.08 26.95 16.87
C GLU A 147 -7.23 26.48 18.06
N LEU A 148 -6.65 27.43 18.80
CA LEU A 148 -6.22 27.23 20.17
C LEU A 148 -6.81 28.34 21.05
N SER A 149 -7.68 27.92 21.96
CA SER A 149 -8.35 28.78 22.93
C SER A 149 -7.96 28.40 24.36
N VAL A 150 -7.87 29.40 25.23
CA VAL A 150 -7.54 29.28 26.65
C VAL A 150 -8.81 29.33 27.48
N TRP A 151 -8.93 28.43 28.46
CA TRP A 151 -10.15 28.14 29.19
C TRP A 151 -9.99 28.37 30.69
N GLY A 152 -11.04 28.90 31.32
CA GLY A 152 -11.18 28.88 32.77
C GLY A 152 -11.56 27.49 33.28
N GLU A 153 -11.55 27.29 34.59
CA GLU A 153 -11.81 25.95 35.18
C GLU A 153 -13.24 25.45 34.94
N ALA A 154 -14.22 26.35 35.11
CA ALA A 154 -15.65 26.05 35.03
C ALA A 154 -16.42 26.88 33.98
N GLY A 155 -15.76 27.83 33.30
CA GLY A 155 -16.40 28.71 32.31
C GLY A 155 -16.92 27.95 31.08
N GLU A 156 -18.06 28.38 30.55
CA GLU A 156 -18.68 27.77 29.36
C GLU A 156 -18.07 28.24 28.05
N GLU A 157 -17.46 29.43 28.06
CA GLU A 157 -16.80 30.09 26.94
C GLU A 157 -15.28 30.24 27.18
N PRO A 158 -14.45 30.40 26.12
CA PRO A 158 -13.02 30.60 26.28
C PRO A 158 -12.73 31.97 26.87
N LEU A 159 -11.67 32.06 27.68
CA LEU A 159 -11.16 33.33 28.22
C LEU A 159 -10.40 34.13 27.15
N ASP A 160 -9.77 33.43 26.19
CA ASP A 160 -9.00 34.01 25.09
C ASP A 160 -8.95 33.02 23.92
N VAL A 161 -9.40 33.44 22.73
CA VAL A 161 -9.21 32.71 21.46
C VAL A 161 -7.81 33.07 20.93
N ARG A 162 -6.80 32.53 21.60
CA ARG A 162 -5.40 32.95 21.44
C ARG A 162 -4.88 32.81 20.01
N TYR A 163 -5.30 31.76 19.30
CA TYR A 163 -5.08 31.59 17.87
C TYR A 163 -6.38 31.12 17.21
N PRO A 164 -6.94 31.88 16.25
CA PRO A 164 -8.17 31.49 15.57
C PRO A 164 -7.96 30.24 14.71
N ARG A 165 -9.09 29.60 14.39
CA ARG A 165 -9.18 28.48 13.45
C ARG A 165 -8.72 28.92 12.05
N GLY A 166 -7.85 28.14 11.42
CA GLY A 166 -7.52 28.30 9.99
C GLY A 166 -8.64 27.81 9.06
N GLU A 167 -8.53 28.12 7.76
CA GLU A 167 -9.49 27.68 6.73
C GLU A 167 -9.52 26.15 6.56
N GLY A 168 -8.37 25.51 6.79
CA GLY A 168 -8.14 24.08 6.63
C GLY A 168 -8.06 23.65 5.17
N LEU A 169 -7.61 22.41 4.97
CA LEU A 169 -7.46 21.81 3.65
C LEU A 169 -8.74 21.07 3.27
N ARG A 170 -9.49 21.64 2.32
CA ARG A 170 -10.68 21.00 1.75
C ARG A 170 -10.30 19.73 1.00
N ASP A 171 -11.24 18.80 0.93
CA ASP A 171 -11.12 17.55 0.18
C ASP A 171 -9.81 16.79 0.41
N THR A 172 -9.35 16.76 1.66
CA THR A 172 -8.03 16.27 2.05
C THR A 172 -8.16 15.32 3.24
N ASP A 173 -7.62 14.11 3.11
CA ASP A 173 -7.55 13.13 4.21
C ASP A 173 -6.11 12.97 4.75
N PHE A 174 -5.12 13.49 4.02
CA PHE A 174 -3.70 13.57 4.38
C PHE A 174 -3.01 14.74 3.68
N VAL A 175 -2.13 15.47 4.37
CA VAL A 175 -1.28 16.52 3.76
C VAL A 175 0.19 16.12 3.74
N LEU A 176 0.81 16.22 2.56
CA LEU A 176 2.24 16.03 2.36
C LEU A 176 2.92 17.41 2.17
N TYR A 177 3.76 17.79 3.12
CA TYR A 177 4.63 18.96 3.01
C TYR A 177 5.88 18.59 2.20
N VAL A 178 6.04 19.18 1.01
CA VAL A 178 7.13 18.84 0.09
C VAL A 178 8.13 19.99 0.06
N GLN A 179 9.38 19.69 0.38
CA GLN A 179 10.52 20.57 0.12
C GLN A 179 11.55 19.85 -0.74
N ALA A 180 12.40 20.64 -1.38
CA ALA A 180 13.55 20.14 -2.13
C ALA A 180 14.75 21.04 -1.82
N VAL A 181 15.39 20.78 -0.68
CA VAL A 181 16.55 21.55 -0.20
C VAL A 181 17.75 20.64 0.05
N SER A 182 18.95 21.18 -0.12
CA SER A 182 20.21 20.44 0.12
C SER A 182 20.47 20.27 1.63
N SER A 183 19.84 19.25 2.24
CA SER A 183 19.99 18.96 3.67
C SER A 183 21.33 18.27 3.98
N SER A 184 21.69 18.20 5.27
CA SER A 184 22.85 17.40 5.70
C SER A 184 22.74 15.91 5.35
N ASP A 185 21.53 15.41 5.15
CA ASP A 185 21.27 13.99 4.85
C ASP A 185 21.43 13.74 3.35
N CYS A 186 21.14 14.75 2.51
CA CYS A 186 21.49 14.75 1.10
C CYS A 186 23.01 14.73 0.82
N THR A 187 23.86 15.08 1.79
CA THR A 187 25.31 15.18 1.61
C THR A 187 26.16 14.15 2.38
N LYS A 188 25.60 13.46 3.39
CA LYS A 188 26.36 12.51 4.25
C LYS A 188 26.91 11.29 3.52
N ASP A 189 26.11 10.66 2.66
CA ASP A 189 26.47 9.38 2.01
C ASP A 189 26.26 9.36 0.48
N GLY A 190 25.65 10.39 -0.12
CA GLY A 190 25.35 10.46 -1.56
C GLY A 190 24.37 9.39 -2.10
N SER A 191 23.90 8.49 -1.23
CA SER A 191 22.94 7.42 -1.47
C SER A 191 21.51 7.78 -1.08
N ILE A 192 21.34 8.73 -0.15
CA ILE A 192 20.03 9.25 0.28
C ILE A 192 19.48 10.15 -0.83
N LEU A 193 18.37 9.71 -1.43
CA LEU A 193 17.80 10.37 -2.61
C LEU A 193 16.64 11.32 -2.25
N ALA A 194 15.91 10.95 -1.19
CA ALA A 194 14.94 11.74 -0.46
C ALA A 194 14.93 11.27 1.01
N HIS A 195 14.16 11.94 1.88
CA HIS A 195 13.80 11.41 3.20
C HIS A 195 12.46 11.98 3.67
N ALA A 196 11.67 11.16 4.37
CA ALA A 196 10.34 11.52 4.81
C ALA A 196 9.97 10.94 6.20
N SER A 197 9.01 11.58 6.85
CA SER A 197 8.35 11.03 8.04
C SER A 197 6.96 11.67 8.23
N TYR A 198 6.09 10.93 8.92
CA TYR A 198 4.87 11.47 9.49
C TYR A 198 5.17 12.52 10.59
N CYS A 199 4.19 13.38 10.85
CA CYS A 199 4.24 14.46 11.84
C CYS A 199 2.95 14.56 12.68
N TYR A 200 1.80 14.28 12.06
CA TYR A 200 0.49 14.33 12.72
C TYR A 200 -0.28 13.04 12.52
N GLN A 201 -0.94 12.62 13.60
CA GLN A 201 -1.92 11.55 13.63
C GLN A 201 -3.28 12.15 14.03
N ASP A 202 -4.37 11.57 13.54
CA ASP A 202 -5.72 11.86 14.02
C ASP A 202 -6.02 11.18 15.36
N GLU A 203 -7.25 11.32 15.86
CA GLU A 203 -7.67 10.75 17.15
C GLU A 203 -7.74 9.21 17.15
N ARG A 204 -7.62 8.56 15.98
CA ARG A 204 -7.55 7.10 15.82
C ARG A 204 -6.11 6.60 15.61
N GLY A 205 -5.12 7.49 15.73
CA GLY A 205 -3.70 7.17 15.53
C GLY A 205 -3.24 7.15 14.06
N ARG A 206 -4.14 7.34 13.09
CA ARG A 206 -3.77 7.31 11.66
C ARG A 206 -2.98 8.57 11.29
N PRO A 207 -1.85 8.46 10.57
CA PRO A 207 -1.16 9.60 10.00
C PRO A 207 -2.05 10.46 9.10
N VAL A 208 -2.05 11.77 9.34
CA VAL A 208 -2.80 12.78 8.55
C VAL A 208 -1.91 13.91 8.03
N ALA A 209 -0.66 13.99 8.48
CA ALA A 209 0.34 14.82 7.84
C ALA A 209 1.72 14.20 7.94
N GLY A 210 2.50 14.35 6.88
CA GLY A 210 3.93 14.08 6.84
C GLY A 210 4.68 15.12 6.02
N TYR A 211 6.00 15.04 6.02
CA TYR A 211 6.83 15.79 5.09
C TYR A 211 7.70 14.83 4.27
N THR A 212 8.18 15.31 3.13
CA THR A 212 9.30 14.72 2.40
C THR A 212 10.27 15.82 1.95
N ASN A 213 11.56 15.51 1.97
CA ASN A 213 12.60 16.31 1.35
C ASN A 213 13.23 15.55 0.20
N VAL A 214 13.10 16.07 -1.03
CA VAL A 214 13.77 15.50 -2.20
C VAL A 214 15.11 16.20 -2.41
N CYS A 215 16.21 15.44 -2.44
CA CYS A 215 17.53 16.05 -2.60
C CYS A 215 17.69 16.64 -4.02
N PRO A 216 18.05 17.93 -4.19
CA PRO A 216 18.06 18.58 -5.51
C PRO A 216 18.87 17.83 -6.60
N GLN A 217 20.03 17.25 -6.24
CA GLN A 217 20.83 16.46 -7.18
C GLN A 217 20.15 15.19 -7.70
N SER A 218 19.13 14.68 -7.01
CA SER A 218 18.36 13.51 -7.46
C SER A 218 17.52 13.84 -8.69
N MET A 219 16.97 15.05 -8.78
CA MET A 219 16.04 15.46 -9.83
C MET A 219 16.69 15.62 -11.21
N SER A 220 17.99 15.94 -11.26
CA SER A 220 18.77 16.02 -12.49
C SER A 220 19.45 14.69 -12.85
N ARG A 221 19.82 13.87 -11.86
CA ARG A 221 20.59 12.63 -12.06
C ARG A 221 19.76 11.41 -12.50
N PHE A 222 18.53 11.27 -12.02
CA PHE A 222 17.76 10.03 -12.20
C PHE A 222 16.67 10.14 -13.28
N THR A 223 16.12 9.00 -13.68
CA THR A 223 14.99 8.84 -14.61
C THR A 223 13.63 9.01 -13.89
N GLN A 224 12.55 9.20 -14.64
CA GLN A 224 11.25 9.65 -14.10
C GLN A 224 10.61 8.59 -13.19
N ASP A 225 10.53 7.37 -13.71
CA ASP A 225 10.21 6.14 -12.99
C ASP A 225 10.99 5.98 -11.66
N ARG A 226 12.26 6.38 -11.63
CA ARG A 226 13.09 6.30 -10.42
C ARG A 226 12.71 7.35 -9.40
N VAL A 227 12.40 8.58 -9.81
CA VAL A 227 11.87 9.62 -8.91
C VAL A 227 10.51 9.19 -8.33
N GLU A 228 9.62 8.64 -9.17
CA GLU A 228 8.31 8.13 -8.75
C GLU A 228 8.43 6.96 -7.76
N MET A 229 9.32 5.99 -8.02
CA MET A 229 9.60 4.87 -7.11
C MET A 229 10.09 5.35 -5.73
N ILE A 230 10.98 6.35 -5.69
CA ILE A 230 11.50 6.92 -4.43
C ILE A 230 10.38 7.66 -3.70
N LEU A 231 9.61 8.50 -4.38
CA LEU A 231 8.51 9.23 -3.77
C LEU A 231 7.41 8.29 -3.22
N LEU A 232 7.16 7.17 -3.89
CA LEU A 232 6.26 6.13 -3.39
C LEU A 232 6.80 5.49 -2.09
N HIS A 233 8.09 5.12 -2.06
CA HIS A 233 8.76 4.62 -0.84
C HIS A 233 8.65 5.61 0.34
N GLU A 234 9.00 6.87 0.11
CA GLU A 234 8.91 7.93 1.12
C GLU A 234 7.47 8.16 1.60
N LEU A 235 6.49 8.18 0.68
CA LEU A 235 5.08 8.38 1.02
C LEU A 235 4.55 7.24 1.89
N LEU A 236 4.93 5.99 1.61
CA LEU A 236 4.60 4.82 2.44
C LEU A 236 5.17 4.94 3.87
N HIS A 237 6.37 5.50 4.06
CA HIS A 237 6.87 5.85 5.41
C HIS A 237 5.99 6.87 6.11
N THR A 238 5.57 7.95 5.42
CA THR A 238 4.71 8.97 6.03
C THR A 238 3.29 8.50 6.35
N MET A 239 2.81 7.47 5.65
CA MET A 239 1.46 6.91 5.81
C MET A 239 1.37 5.84 6.90
N GLY A 240 2.47 5.17 7.27
CA GLY A 240 2.42 4.16 8.35
C GLY A 240 3.58 3.17 8.40
N PHE A 241 4.38 3.01 7.33
CA PHE A 241 5.49 2.06 7.32
C PHE A 241 6.68 2.60 8.13
N THR A 242 6.57 2.61 9.47
CA THR A 242 7.64 3.06 10.35
C THR A 242 7.58 2.42 11.72
N LYS A 243 8.74 2.05 12.27
CA LYS A 243 8.88 1.37 13.58
C LYS A 243 8.07 2.03 14.69
N ARG A 244 8.04 3.37 14.72
CA ARG A 244 7.31 4.14 15.75
C ARG A 244 5.80 3.98 15.70
N LEU A 245 5.26 3.68 14.52
CA LEU A 245 3.83 3.56 14.26
C LEU A 245 3.33 2.11 14.29
N PHE A 246 4.22 1.12 14.18
CA PHE A 246 3.83 -0.28 14.30
C PHE A 246 3.15 -0.56 15.64
N GLU A 247 3.65 -0.01 16.74
CA GLU A 247 3.04 -0.17 18.08
C GLU A 247 1.69 0.56 18.24
N ASP A 248 1.39 1.54 17.39
CA ASP A 248 0.08 2.23 17.32
C ASP A 248 -0.95 1.44 16.49
N PHE A 249 -0.58 0.30 15.89
CA PHE A 249 -1.48 -0.50 15.06
C PHE A 249 -2.69 -0.99 15.86
N ARG A 250 -3.85 -0.91 15.22
CA ARG A 250 -5.13 -1.23 15.84
C ARG A 250 -5.36 -2.74 15.79
N GLN A 251 -6.04 -3.28 16.80
CA GLN A 251 -6.36 -4.71 16.80
C GLN A 251 -7.46 -5.09 15.79
N CYS A 252 -8.26 -4.10 15.37
CA CYS A 252 -9.35 -4.24 14.42
C CYS A 252 -9.06 -3.47 13.12
N SER A 253 -9.41 -4.07 11.99
CA SER A 253 -9.44 -3.41 10.69
C SER A 253 -10.61 -2.41 10.59
N ILE A 254 -10.57 -1.55 9.57
CA ILE A 254 -11.68 -0.66 9.21
C ILE A 254 -12.98 -1.45 8.91
N SER A 255 -12.88 -2.65 8.33
CA SER A 255 -14.02 -3.53 8.06
C SER A 255 -14.63 -4.16 9.32
N ASP A 256 -13.83 -4.43 10.35
CA ASP A 256 -14.32 -4.97 11.63
C ASP A 256 -15.14 -3.93 12.41
N GLU A 257 -14.83 -2.64 12.24
CA GLU A 257 -15.64 -1.53 12.76
C GLU A 257 -16.97 -1.41 12.02
N LEU A 258 -16.96 -1.43 10.68
CA LEU A 258 -18.17 -1.33 9.86
C LEU A 258 -19.15 -2.48 10.07
N THR A 259 -18.65 -3.65 10.47
CA THR A 259 -19.46 -4.84 10.77
C THR A 259 -19.84 -4.97 12.24
N GLY A 260 -19.37 -4.07 13.12
CA GLY A 260 -19.68 -4.08 14.56
C GLY A 260 -19.04 -5.23 15.34
N VAL A 261 -18.02 -5.89 14.79
CA VAL A 261 -17.34 -7.06 15.38
C VAL A 261 -16.25 -6.64 16.38
N CYS A 262 -15.79 -5.40 16.29
CA CYS A 262 -14.68 -4.88 17.10
C CYS A 262 -15.05 -4.44 18.52
N ASN A 263 -14.26 -4.84 19.51
CA ASN A 263 -14.24 -4.22 20.83
C ASN A 263 -13.13 -3.14 20.85
N VAL A 264 -13.53 -1.87 20.87
CA VAL A 264 -12.72 -0.72 20.40
C VAL A 264 -11.53 -0.34 21.33
N SER A 265 -11.31 -1.07 22.42
CA SER A 265 -10.40 -0.68 23.51
C SER A 265 -8.94 -1.12 23.37
N ASP A 266 -8.62 -2.10 22.51
CA ASP A 266 -7.30 -2.75 22.52
C ASP A 266 -6.38 -2.31 21.36
N VAL A 267 -5.23 -1.74 21.74
CA VAL A 267 -4.07 -1.53 20.85
C VAL A 267 -3.34 -2.86 20.63
N ARG A 268 -2.87 -3.11 19.41
CA ARG A 268 -2.20 -4.36 19.05
C ARG A 268 -0.83 -4.46 19.73
N ARG A 269 -0.76 -5.16 20.86
CA ARG A 269 0.49 -5.33 21.61
C ARG A 269 1.51 -6.16 20.82
N SER A 270 2.72 -5.62 20.68
CA SER A 270 3.93 -6.29 20.16
C SER A 270 3.79 -6.89 18.74
N PRO A 271 3.59 -6.06 17.71
CA PRO A 271 3.59 -6.52 16.31
C PRO A 271 4.98 -6.98 15.85
N ILE A 272 6.05 -6.44 16.43
CA ILE A 272 7.42 -6.90 16.20
C ILE A 272 7.74 -8.05 17.16
N GLN A 273 8.19 -9.19 16.63
CA GLN A 273 8.56 -10.37 17.40
C GLN A 273 9.93 -10.90 16.95
N THR A 274 10.77 -11.36 17.87
CA THR A 274 12.07 -11.95 17.52
C THR A 274 11.91 -13.40 17.09
N ILE A 275 12.25 -13.71 15.84
CA ILE A 275 12.25 -15.06 15.26
C ILE A 275 13.66 -15.33 14.72
N ASN A 276 14.29 -16.44 15.11
CA ASN A 276 15.66 -16.81 14.70
C ASN A 276 16.67 -15.65 14.87
N SER A 277 16.62 -14.97 16.03
CA SER A 277 17.44 -13.80 16.37
C SER A 277 17.25 -12.57 15.47
N ARG A 278 16.21 -12.53 14.62
CA ARG A 278 15.85 -11.38 13.78
C ARG A 278 14.54 -10.75 14.25
N PRO A 279 14.39 -9.42 14.24
CA PRO A 279 13.10 -8.77 14.47
C PRO A 279 12.22 -8.97 13.23
N CYS A 280 11.07 -9.61 13.38
CA CYS A 280 10.09 -9.83 12.31
C CYS A 280 8.81 -9.04 12.61
N LEU A 281 8.18 -8.47 11.57
CA LEU A 281 6.84 -7.92 11.69
C LEU A 281 5.84 -9.07 11.53
N VAL A 282 5.10 -9.38 12.60
CA VAL A 282 4.23 -10.55 12.71
C VAL A 282 2.83 -10.08 13.10
N THR A 283 2.11 -9.66 12.07
CA THR A 283 0.70 -9.24 12.12
C THR A 283 -0.13 -10.06 11.11
N PRO A 284 -1.46 -10.19 11.26
CA PRO A 284 -2.24 -11.25 10.60
C PRO A 284 -2.24 -11.20 9.09
N ALA A 285 -2.41 -10.03 8.49
CA ALA A 285 -2.33 -9.86 7.04
C ALA A 285 -0.88 -10.08 6.56
N VAL A 286 0.11 -9.51 7.25
CA VAL A 286 1.53 -9.68 6.91
C VAL A 286 1.93 -11.15 6.94
N GLU A 287 1.52 -11.88 7.99
CA GLU A 287 1.72 -13.32 8.12
C GLU A 287 0.98 -14.09 7.01
N ARG A 288 -0.29 -13.78 6.75
CA ARG A 288 -1.11 -14.40 5.68
C ARG A 288 -0.46 -14.27 4.30
N GLU A 289 -0.16 -13.05 3.86
CA GLU A 289 0.42 -12.80 2.53
C GLU A 289 1.84 -13.39 2.43
N ALA A 290 2.66 -13.26 3.49
CA ALA A 290 3.99 -13.83 3.49
C ALA A 290 3.95 -15.36 3.42
N ARG A 291 3.07 -16.03 4.19
CA ARG A 291 2.92 -17.49 4.16
C ARG A 291 2.52 -17.99 2.78
N GLN A 292 1.59 -17.28 2.12
CA GLN A 292 1.16 -17.58 0.75
C GLN A 292 2.31 -17.40 -0.25
N HIS A 293 3.07 -16.30 -0.16
CA HIS A 293 4.17 -15.99 -1.08
C HIS A 293 5.35 -16.96 -0.93
N PHE A 294 5.85 -17.15 0.30
CA PHE A 294 7.00 -18.02 0.56
C PHE A 294 6.63 -19.51 0.60
N ASN A 295 5.34 -19.87 0.64
CA ASN A 295 4.82 -21.23 0.86
C ASN A 295 5.34 -21.84 2.19
N CYS A 296 5.13 -21.13 3.31
CA CYS A 296 5.56 -21.55 4.64
C CYS A 296 4.38 -21.73 5.60
N THR A 297 4.17 -22.95 6.10
CA THR A 297 3.08 -23.31 7.03
C THR A 297 3.55 -23.56 8.47
N GLU A 298 4.86 -23.49 8.73
CA GLU A 298 5.45 -23.79 10.04
C GLU A 298 5.54 -22.54 10.94
N GLY A 299 5.66 -22.75 12.26
CA GLY A 299 6.02 -21.74 13.27
C GLY A 299 5.08 -20.54 13.38
N LYS A 300 5.56 -19.45 13.98
CA LYS A 300 5.07 -18.08 13.70
C LYS A 300 5.85 -17.55 12.50
N PHE A 301 5.21 -16.71 11.67
CA PHE A 301 5.83 -16.29 10.42
C PHE A 301 5.60 -14.81 10.10
N GLY A 302 6.64 -14.14 9.63
CA GLY A 302 6.58 -12.75 9.17
C GLY A 302 7.96 -12.31 8.65
N PRO A 303 8.05 -11.44 7.62
CA PRO A 303 9.34 -10.99 7.11
C PRO A 303 10.13 -10.21 8.17
N ALA A 304 11.45 -10.36 8.15
CA ALA A 304 12.34 -9.61 9.02
C ALA A 304 12.36 -8.11 8.64
N LEU A 305 12.48 -7.27 9.67
CA LEU A 305 12.82 -5.86 9.55
C LEU A 305 14.35 -5.70 9.56
N GLN A 306 14.85 -4.64 8.92
CA GLN A 306 16.25 -4.29 8.96
C GLN A 306 16.71 -4.05 10.40
N ASN A 307 17.83 -4.67 10.79
CA ASN A 307 18.46 -4.50 12.10
C ASN A 307 19.95 -4.21 11.94
N LYS A 308 20.42 -3.07 12.48
CA LYS A 308 21.85 -2.70 12.53
C LYS A 308 22.23 -2.18 13.93
N GLY A 309 21.86 -2.93 14.96
CA GLY A 309 22.02 -2.53 16.36
C GLY A 309 20.79 -1.79 16.92
N ASP A 310 19.99 -1.20 16.03
CA ASP A 310 18.57 -0.93 16.27
C ASP A 310 17.74 -1.45 15.08
N ILE A 311 16.45 -1.62 15.30
CA ILE A 311 15.43 -1.94 14.29
C ILE A 311 15.11 -0.68 13.49
N PHE A 312 15.11 -0.79 12.17
CA PHE A 312 14.80 0.29 11.23
C PHE A 312 13.42 0.10 10.59
N SER A 313 12.92 1.17 9.97
CA SER A 313 11.63 1.22 9.29
C SER A 313 11.61 0.56 7.90
N HIS A 314 12.45 -0.45 7.66
CA HIS A 314 12.56 -1.14 6.36
C HIS A 314 12.44 -2.64 6.55
N TRP A 315 12.07 -3.35 5.48
CA TRP A 315 12.30 -4.79 5.41
C TRP A 315 13.80 -5.12 5.39
N ASP A 316 14.14 -6.32 5.87
CA ASP A 316 15.45 -6.92 5.70
C ASP A 316 15.74 -7.16 4.21
N GLY A 317 16.82 -6.57 3.71
CA GLY A 317 17.16 -6.59 2.29
C GLY A 317 17.42 -7.99 1.73
N HIS A 318 17.81 -8.96 2.56
CA HIS A 318 18.03 -10.34 2.14
C HIS A 318 16.72 -11.14 2.06
N GLN A 319 15.84 -11.03 3.05
CA GLN A 319 14.55 -11.73 3.04
C GLN A 319 13.57 -11.15 2.01
N MET A 320 13.65 -9.83 1.77
CA MET A 320 12.72 -9.08 0.93
C MET A 320 13.41 -8.37 -0.24
N TYR A 321 14.47 -8.95 -0.82
CA TYR A 321 15.19 -8.32 -1.95
C TYR A 321 14.25 -7.95 -3.10
N GLY A 322 14.39 -6.74 -3.64
CA GLY A 322 13.51 -6.19 -4.68
C GLY A 322 12.17 -5.64 -4.19
N SER A 323 11.80 -5.74 -2.90
CA SER A 323 10.65 -4.99 -2.37
C SER A 323 10.97 -3.50 -2.30
N ILE A 324 9.97 -2.66 -2.58
CA ILE A 324 10.07 -1.20 -2.50
C ILE A 324 10.44 -0.70 -1.10
N MET A 325 9.98 -1.36 -0.02
CA MET A 325 10.32 -0.97 1.36
C MET A 325 11.63 -1.60 1.88
N THR A 326 12.54 -1.98 0.99
CA THR A 326 13.94 -2.27 1.37
C THR A 326 14.76 -0.97 1.48
N PRO A 327 15.87 -0.93 2.22
CA PRO A 327 16.61 0.31 2.52
C PRO A 327 17.32 0.92 1.30
N ASN A 328 17.55 0.12 0.26
CA ASN A 328 18.22 0.51 -0.98
C ASN A 328 17.42 -0.10 -2.14
N PRO A 329 16.27 0.49 -2.53
CA PRO A 329 15.52 0.01 -3.68
C PRO A 329 16.38 0.05 -4.94
N GLY A 330 16.21 -0.96 -5.80
CA GLY A 330 17.03 -1.17 -6.98
C GLY A 330 16.68 -0.24 -8.15
N PRO A 331 17.00 -0.65 -9.39
CA PRO A 331 16.36 -0.08 -10.57
C PRO A 331 14.83 -0.21 -10.50
N PRO A 332 14.05 0.74 -11.06
CA PRO A 332 12.59 0.71 -10.97
C PRO A 332 11.96 -0.56 -11.57
N HIS A 333 12.48 -1.07 -12.69
CA HIS A 333 11.99 -2.29 -13.34
C HIS A 333 12.31 -3.59 -12.58
N LEU A 334 13.03 -3.50 -11.46
CA LEU A 334 13.40 -4.59 -10.55
C LEU A 334 12.94 -4.34 -9.10
N THR A 335 12.12 -3.30 -8.87
CA THR A 335 11.62 -2.93 -7.54
C THR A 335 10.09 -2.96 -7.52
N PHE A 336 9.52 -3.62 -6.52
CA PHE A 336 8.11 -4.04 -6.51
C PHE A 336 7.39 -3.59 -5.25
N LEU A 337 6.18 -3.02 -5.40
CA LEU A 337 5.22 -2.86 -4.31
C LEU A 337 4.56 -4.21 -4.03
N ASP A 338 5.16 -4.98 -3.13
CA ASP A 338 4.73 -6.34 -2.81
C ASP A 338 3.52 -6.39 -1.87
N ARG A 339 2.86 -7.54 -1.84
CA ARG A 339 1.66 -7.78 -1.03
C ARG A 339 1.94 -7.75 0.48
N MET A 340 3.13 -8.11 0.95
CA MET A 340 3.48 -8.06 2.37
C MET A 340 3.66 -6.60 2.83
N THR A 341 4.21 -5.72 1.99
CA THR A 341 4.22 -4.27 2.21
C THR A 341 2.80 -3.71 2.32
N LEU A 342 1.89 -4.06 1.39
CA LEU A 342 0.49 -3.62 1.46
C LEU A 342 -0.22 -4.13 2.72
N ALA A 343 0.10 -5.34 3.17
CA ALA A 343 -0.46 -5.93 4.39
C ALA A 343 -0.12 -5.19 5.68
N VAL A 344 1.00 -4.46 5.73
CA VAL A 344 1.33 -3.57 6.86
C VAL A 344 0.26 -2.48 7.02
N PHE A 345 -0.33 -2.00 5.92
CA PHE A 345 -1.36 -0.97 5.95
C PHE A 345 -2.75 -1.54 6.26
N GLU A 346 -3.08 -2.78 5.86
CA GLU A 346 -4.28 -3.49 6.35
C GLU A 346 -4.20 -3.66 7.87
N ASP A 347 -3.10 -4.25 8.36
CA ASP A 347 -2.87 -4.56 9.78
C ASP A 347 -2.73 -3.31 10.66
N SER A 348 -2.52 -2.12 10.09
CA SER A 348 -2.56 -0.86 10.83
C SER A 348 -3.96 -0.52 11.35
N GLY A 349 -5.02 -1.00 10.68
CA GLY A 349 -6.41 -0.62 10.95
C GLY A 349 -6.76 0.83 10.58
N TRP A 350 -5.93 1.48 9.75
CA TRP A 350 -6.11 2.85 9.27
C TRP A 350 -6.59 2.97 7.82
N TYR A 351 -6.45 1.90 7.03
CA TYR A 351 -6.73 1.88 5.60
C TYR A 351 -7.49 0.60 5.21
N GLU A 352 -8.40 0.70 4.25
CA GLU A 352 -8.80 -0.45 3.42
C GLU A 352 -7.87 -0.47 2.21
N VAL A 353 -7.37 -1.65 1.83
CA VAL A 353 -6.26 -1.83 0.87
C VAL A 353 -6.69 -2.70 -0.32
N ASP A 354 -6.57 -2.18 -1.53
CA ASP A 354 -6.74 -2.95 -2.76
C ASP A 354 -5.45 -3.68 -3.16
N TYR A 355 -5.41 -4.97 -2.83
CA TYR A 355 -4.32 -5.88 -3.18
C TYR A 355 -4.19 -6.21 -4.68
N SER A 356 -5.16 -5.85 -5.52
CA SER A 356 -5.03 -6.01 -6.98
C SER A 356 -4.03 -5.03 -7.61
N GLN A 357 -3.66 -3.98 -6.87
CA GLN A 357 -2.66 -2.98 -7.24
C GLN A 357 -1.21 -3.38 -6.87
N ALA A 358 -1.02 -4.54 -6.26
CA ALA A 358 0.30 -5.06 -5.90
C ALA A 358 1.07 -5.52 -7.13
N ASP A 359 2.37 -5.24 -7.18
CA ASP A 359 3.23 -5.73 -8.25
C ASP A 359 3.52 -7.23 -8.09
N GLU A 360 3.79 -7.92 -9.21
CA GLU A 360 4.16 -9.33 -9.18
C GLU A 360 5.55 -9.54 -8.56
N TYR A 361 5.57 -9.89 -7.29
CA TYR A 361 6.78 -10.15 -6.54
C TYR A 361 7.21 -11.62 -6.64
N TYR A 362 8.52 -11.87 -6.89
CA TYR A 362 9.06 -13.19 -7.20
C TYR A 362 10.21 -13.66 -6.28
N TRP A 363 10.90 -12.75 -5.58
CA TRP A 363 12.00 -13.13 -4.70
C TRP A 363 11.52 -14.05 -3.59
N GLY A 364 12.19 -15.18 -3.39
CA GLY A 364 11.81 -16.17 -2.37
C GLY A 364 10.52 -16.95 -2.62
N LYS A 365 9.76 -16.66 -3.69
CA LYS A 365 8.44 -17.28 -3.95
C LYS A 365 8.53 -18.81 -3.96
N GLY A 366 7.74 -19.44 -3.09
CA GLY A 366 7.69 -20.90 -2.92
C GLY A 366 8.92 -21.58 -2.32
N LYS A 367 9.86 -20.84 -1.69
CA LYS A 367 11.10 -21.42 -1.11
C LYS A 367 10.92 -22.10 0.26
N GLY A 368 9.72 -22.02 0.85
CA GLY A 368 9.41 -22.51 2.18
C GLY A 368 10.07 -21.71 3.30
N CYS A 369 9.84 -22.15 4.54
CA CYS A 369 10.32 -21.49 5.77
C CYS A 369 11.86 -21.37 5.86
N LYS A 370 12.59 -22.13 5.03
CA LYS A 370 14.06 -22.19 5.01
C LYS A 370 14.73 -20.89 4.57
N LEU A 371 14.08 -20.10 3.71
CA LEU A 371 14.63 -18.81 3.25
C LEU A 371 14.80 -17.79 4.40
N LEU A 372 13.91 -17.85 5.41
CA LEU A 372 13.93 -16.92 6.54
C LEU A 372 14.71 -17.47 7.76
N SER A 373 15.13 -18.75 7.72
CA SER A 373 15.80 -19.45 8.82
C SER A 373 17.23 -19.92 8.51
N ASN A 374 17.60 -20.05 7.23
CA ASN A 374 18.93 -20.50 6.81
C ASN A 374 19.53 -19.56 5.74
N PRO A 375 20.68 -18.92 6.02
CA PRO A 375 21.39 -18.05 5.07
C PRO A 375 21.75 -18.65 3.71
N PHE A 376 21.90 -19.97 3.62
CA PHE A 376 22.48 -20.64 2.44
C PHE A 376 21.45 -21.02 1.36
N VAL A 377 20.20 -20.53 1.45
CA VAL A 377 19.07 -20.96 0.60
C VAL A 377 18.76 -19.99 -0.55
N SER A 378 19.24 -18.75 -0.45
CA SER A 378 19.21 -17.72 -1.50
C SER A 378 20.60 -17.63 -2.11
N GLN A 379 20.73 -17.91 -3.42
CA GLN A 379 21.94 -17.86 -4.25
C GLN A 379 23.16 -17.12 -3.66
N VAL A 380 23.98 -17.85 -2.89
CA VAL A 380 25.28 -17.36 -2.44
C VAL A 380 26.21 -17.36 -3.64
N CYS A 381 26.31 -16.21 -4.30
CA CYS A 381 27.34 -15.92 -5.30
C CYS A 381 28.64 -15.46 -4.60
N ASN A 382 29.80 -15.58 -5.27
CA ASN A 382 31.03 -15.03 -4.72
C ASN A 382 31.14 -13.54 -5.06
N LEU A 383 31.55 -12.71 -4.09
CA LEU A 383 31.61 -11.25 -4.24
C LEU A 383 32.45 -10.85 -5.47
N GLY A 384 31.90 -9.98 -6.31
CA GLY A 384 32.52 -9.53 -7.56
C GLY A 384 32.25 -10.44 -8.77
N GLU A 385 31.63 -11.62 -8.62
CA GLU A 385 31.22 -12.42 -9.78
C GLU A 385 30.18 -11.70 -10.63
N HIS A 386 30.33 -11.77 -11.94
CA HIS A 386 29.34 -11.29 -12.91
C HIS A 386 28.35 -12.40 -13.23
N GLY A 387 27.06 -12.11 -13.06
CA GLY A 387 25.99 -13.07 -13.31
C GLY A 387 24.72 -12.39 -13.81
N CYS A 388 23.58 -13.01 -13.55
CA CYS A 388 22.26 -12.47 -13.88
C CYS A 388 21.51 -12.08 -12.61
N HIS A 389 20.78 -10.98 -12.66
CA HIS A 389 19.78 -10.68 -11.64
C HIS A 389 18.74 -11.81 -11.58
N PHE A 390 18.12 -12.07 -10.44
CA PHE A 390 17.25 -13.25 -10.26
C PHE A 390 16.02 -13.30 -11.20
N LEU A 391 15.61 -12.14 -11.73
CA LEU A 391 14.55 -12.01 -12.75
C LEU A 391 15.03 -12.21 -14.18
N HIS A 392 16.32 -12.45 -14.40
CA HIS A 392 16.96 -12.57 -15.71
C HIS A 392 16.79 -11.35 -16.66
N ARG A 393 16.17 -10.23 -16.24
CA ARG A 393 16.04 -9.02 -17.10
C ARG A 393 17.35 -8.28 -17.33
N ASP A 394 18.28 -8.40 -16.38
CA ASP A 394 19.53 -7.66 -16.34
C ASP A 394 20.69 -8.61 -16.03
N LYS A 395 21.89 -8.24 -16.52
CA LYS A 395 23.15 -8.70 -15.94
C LYS A 395 23.31 -8.08 -14.55
N ALA A 396 24.22 -8.62 -13.77
CA ALA A 396 24.42 -8.21 -12.39
C ALA A 396 25.83 -8.54 -11.91
N VAL A 397 26.22 -7.93 -10.79
CA VAL A 397 27.43 -8.26 -10.05
C VAL A 397 27.04 -8.72 -8.65
N CYS A 398 27.71 -9.75 -8.15
CA CYS A 398 27.51 -10.25 -6.81
C CYS A 398 27.99 -9.23 -5.77
N LYS A 399 27.07 -8.66 -4.98
CA LYS A 399 27.36 -7.64 -3.95
C LYS A 399 26.60 -7.93 -2.66
N LYS A 400 27.10 -7.41 -1.54
CA LYS A 400 26.39 -7.42 -0.26
C LYS A 400 25.19 -6.47 -0.32
N LEU A 401 24.04 -6.88 0.24
CA LEU A 401 22.80 -6.10 0.22
C LEU A 401 22.79 -4.98 1.30
N SER A 402 23.60 -5.12 2.35
CA SER A 402 23.94 -4.06 3.29
C SER A 402 25.36 -4.20 3.83
N ALA A 403 25.94 -3.07 4.25
CA ALA A 403 27.17 -3.07 5.02
C ALA A 403 26.96 -3.82 6.35
N GLY A 404 27.82 -4.81 6.61
CA GLY A 404 27.73 -5.73 7.75
C GLY A 404 27.03 -7.07 7.46
N ASP A 405 26.38 -7.23 6.30
CA ASP A 405 25.70 -8.48 5.95
C ASP A 405 26.69 -9.60 5.59
N ASP A 406 26.41 -10.85 5.98
CA ASP A 406 27.06 -12.04 5.42
C ASP A 406 26.46 -12.49 4.07
N PHE A 407 25.42 -11.79 3.63
CA PHE A 407 24.58 -12.13 2.49
C PHE A 407 25.00 -11.36 1.24
N ALA A 408 25.17 -12.07 0.13
CA ALA A 408 25.42 -11.49 -1.18
C ALA A 408 24.38 -11.97 -2.18
N ALA A 409 24.04 -11.12 -3.14
CA ALA A 409 23.16 -11.44 -4.26
C ALA A 409 23.64 -10.75 -5.53
N TYR A 410 23.18 -11.24 -6.68
CA TYR A 410 23.42 -10.58 -7.97
C TYR A 410 22.59 -9.29 -8.08
N VAL A 411 23.25 -8.15 -7.88
CA VAL A 411 22.66 -6.80 -7.98
C VAL A 411 22.91 -6.20 -9.36
N SER A 412 21.86 -5.71 -10.01
CA SER A 412 21.95 -4.96 -11.28
C SER A 412 22.34 -3.49 -11.02
N GLU A 413 23.11 -2.92 -11.95
CA GLU A 413 23.51 -1.52 -11.96
C GLU A 413 23.18 -0.87 -13.31
N PRO A 414 23.05 0.47 -13.40
CA PRO A 414 22.73 1.15 -14.65
C PRO A 414 23.70 0.78 -15.78
N GLY A 415 23.18 0.37 -16.93
CA GLY A 415 23.95 -0.16 -18.07
C GLY A 415 24.08 -1.69 -18.11
N MET A 416 23.50 -2.42 -17.15
CA MET A 416 23.45 -3.89 -17.14
C MET A 416 22.14 -4.47 -17.72
N GLU A 417 21.19 -3.62 -18.09
CA GLU A 417 19.88 -4.00 -18.63
C GLU A 417 20.04 -4.77 -19.95
N CYS A 418 19.49 -5.99 -20.05
CA CYS A 418 19.46 -6.71 -21.33
C CYS A 418 18.33 -6.21 -22.23
N TRP A 419 17.24 -5.70 -21.63
CA TRP A 419 16.03 -5.30 -22.32
C TRP A 419 16.12 -3.97 -23.09
N LYS A 420 17.18 -3.18 -22.84
CA LYS A 420 17.38 -1.86 -23.41
C LYS A 420 18.23 -1.96 -24.69
N GLU A 421 17.64 -1.61 -25.83
CA GLU A 421 18.36 -1.57 -27.11
C GLU A 421 19.60 -0.68 -27.01
N ASN A 422 20.73 -1.20 -27.46
CA ASN A 422 22.02 -0.53 -27.36
C ASN A 422 22.83 -0.71 -28.65
N ASP A 423 22.86 0.34 -29.46
CA ASP A 423 23.48 0.38 -30.78
C ASP A 423 25.03 0.34 -30.73
N THR A 424 25.62 0.44 -29.52
CA THR A 424 27.08 0.41 -29.30
C THR A 424 27.68 -0.99 -29.19
N GLY A 425 26.88 -2.04 -29.41
CA GLY A 425 27.30 -3.43 -29.32
C GLY A 425 28.37 -3.81 -30.36
N SER A 426 29.64 -3.78 -29.95
CA SER A 426 30.79 -4.20 -30.77
C SER A 426 30.49 -5.48 -31.56
N ALA A 427 30.82 -5.45 -32.86
CA ALA A 427 30.55 -6.53 -33.82
C ALA A 427 31.01 -7.92 -33.31
N LEU A 428 32.08 -7.94 -32.51
CA LEU A 428 32.72 -9.12 -31.92
C LEU A 428 31.93 -9.80 -30.78
N THR A 429 30.91 -9.15 -30.23
CA THR A 429 30.12 -9.69 -29.10
C THR A 429 29.03 -10.64 -29.57
N LEU A 430 28.81 -11.74 -28.83
CA LEU A 430 27.73 -12.71 -29.07
C LEU A 430 26.36 -12.29 -28.50
N GLN A 431 26.32 -11.17 -27.76
CA GLN A 431 25.13 -10.69 -27.07
C GLN A 431 24.16 -9.96 -28.00
N LEU A 432 22.89 -9.95 -27.60
CA LEU A 432 21.79 -9.21 -28.22
C LEU A 432 21.04 -8.45 -27.12
N TYR A 433 20.61 -7.22 -27.44
CA TYR A 433 19.92 -6.31 -26.53
C TYR A 433 18.65 -5.79 -27.21
N SER A 434 17.50 -6.01 -26.60
CA SER A 434 16.17 -5.65 -27.09
C SER A 434 15.13 -5.94 -26.02
N SER A 435 13.90 -5.46 -26.17
CA SER A 435 12.78 -5.81 -25.26
C SER A 435 12.53 -7.32 -25.11
N GLN A 436 13.02 -8.14 -26.05
CA GLN A 436 12.97 -9.61 -26.03
C GLN A 436 14.30 -10.25 -25.55
N SER A 437 15.20 -9.52 -24.92
CA SER A 437 16.48 -10.05 -24.43
C SER A 437 16.48 -10.26 -22.91
N LEU A 438 16.99 -11.42 -22.48
CA LEU A 438 17.23 -11.77 -21.08
C LEU A 438 18.72 -12.10 -20.86
N CYS A 439 19.17 -11.94 -19.63
CA CYS A 439 20.43 -12.44 -19.14
C CYS A 439 20.36 -13.96 -18.92
N PHE A 440 21.33 -14.68 -19.48
CA PHE A 440 21.59 -16.07 -19.20
C PHE A 440 23.01 -16.22 -18.64
N MET A 441 23.21 -17.16 -17.71
CA MET A 441 24.57 -17.56 -17.33
C MET A 441 25.16 -18.33 -18.51
N SER A 442 26.28 -17.86 -19.05
CA SER A 442 26.90 -18.42 -20.24
C SER A 442 28.42 -18.28 -20.19
N ASN A 443 29.12 -19.25 -20.80
CA ASN A 443 30.53 -19.14 -21.15
C ASN A 443 30.79 -19.34 -22.65
N LEU A 444 29.76 -19.11 -23.48
CA LEU A 444 29.88 -19.22 -24.93
C LEU A 444 30.94 -18.27 -25.51
N THR A 445 31.73 -18.78 -26.45
CA THR A 445 32.78 -18.03 -27.14
C THR A 445 32.94 -18.47 -28.60
N ASN A 446 33.41 -17.54 -29.43
CA ASN A 446 33.86 -17.77 -30.80
C ASN A 446 35.33 -18.26 -30.87
N GLN A 447 36.03 -18.32 -29.72
CA GLN A 447 37.44 -18.70 -29.62
C GLN A 447 37.60 -20.10 -29.01
N ASN A 448 38.74 -20.75 -29.26
CA ASN A 448 39.06 -22.06 -28.68
C ASN A 448 39.51 -21.99 -27.20
N SER A 449 39.20 -20.90 -26.48
CA SER A 449 39.60 -20.64 -25.10
C SER A 449 38.40 -20.70 -24.16
N SER A 450 38.43 -21.60 -23.16
CA SER A 450 37.39 -21.68 -22.14
C SER A 450 37.21 -20.33 -21.44
N GLN A 451 35.98 -19.83 -21.41
CA GLN A 451 35.62 -18.60 -20.69
C GLN A 451 35.02 -18.93 -19.32
N ASN A 452 35.08 -17.96 -18.41
CA ASN A 452 34.35 -18.05 -17.15
C ASN A 452 32.84 -17.89 -17.38
N MET A 453 32.06 -18.60 -16.57
CA MET A 453 30.59 -18.51 -16.57
C MET A 453 30.16 -17.13 -16.09
N THR A 454 29.47 -16.36 -16.93
CA THR A 454 29.07 -14.97 -16.65
C THR A 454 27.67 -14.66 -17.16
N GLY A 455 27.05 -13.59 -16.68
CA GLY A 455 25.78 -13.10 -17.22
C GLY A 455 25.95 -12.48 -18.63
N GLN A 456 25.22 -13.00 -19.61
CA GLN A 456 25.25 -12.57 -21.01
C GLN A 456 23.83 -12.34 -21.53
N CYS A 457 23.59 -11.24 -22.24
CA CYS A 457 22.27 -10.91 -22.81
C CYS A 457 22.02 -11.64 -24.14
N TYR A 458 20.96 -12.43 -24.22
CA TYR A 458 20.52 -13.13 -25.44
C TYR A 458 19.01 -12.96 -25.66
N LEU A 459 18.57 -13.06 -26.92
CA LEU A 459 17.14 -13.07 -27.23
C LEU A 459 16.48 -14.31 -26.64
N HIS A 460 15.28 -14.14 -26.09
CA HIS A 460 14.39 -15.23 -25.68
C HIS A 460 13.08 -15.17 -26.47
N ARG A 461 12.44 -16.33 -26.60
CA ARG A 461 11.02 -16.44 -26.95
C ARG A 461 10.41 -17.65 -26.26
N CYS A 462 9.11 -17.60 -26.08
CA CYS A 462 8.32 -18.65 -25.47
C CYS A 462 7.34 -19.21 -26.50
N HIS A 463 7.27 -20.53 -26.62
CA HIS A 463 6.34 -21.23 -27.51
C HIS A 463 5.93 -22.54 -26.84
N ASP A 464 4.63 -22.77 -26.72
CA ASP A 464 4.03 -23.94 -26.03
C ASP A 464 4.64 -24.19 -24.64
N GLY A 465 4.82 -23.10 -23.88
CA GLY A 465 5.44 -23.12 -22.56
C GLY A 465 6.91 -23.53 -22.51
N SER A 466 7.57 -23.76 -23.66
CA SER A 466 8.99 -24.02 -23.80
C SER A 466 9.76 -22.72 -24.09
N LEU A 467 10.89 -22.56 -23.41
CA LEU A 467 11.83 -21.46 -23.64
C LEU A 467 12.77 -21.78 -24.82
N TYR A 468 13.01 -20.78 -25.65
CA TYR A 468 14.03 -20.80 -26.70
C TYR A 468 14.93 -19.58 -26.54
N VAL A 469 16.23 -19.77 -26.79
CA VAL A 469 17.24 -18.71 -26.77
C VAL A 469 17.84 -18.53 -28.17
N LYS A 470 18.21 -17.30 -28.53
CA LYS A 470 18.96 -16.99 -29.74
C LYS A 470 20.15 -16.09 -29.41
N VAL A 471 21.33 -16.62 -29.69
CA VAL A 471 22.62 -15.93 -29.61
C VAL A 471 22.88 -15.22 -30.95
N LYS A 472 23.64 -14.13 -30.96
CA LYS A 472 23.96 -13.40 -32.20
C LYS A 472 24.56 -14.33 -33.26
N ASN A 473 24.08 -14.22 -34.49
CA ASN A 473 24.47 -15.05 -35.64
C ASN A 473 24.21 -16.57 -35.47
N THR A 474 23.26 -16.96 -34.62
CA THR A 474 22.83 -18.36 -34.45
C THR A 474 21.33 -18.53 -34.66
N GLU A 475 20.90 -19.77 -34.87
CA GLU A 475 19.48 -20.14 -34.89
C GLU A 475 18.88 -20.30 -33.49
N TRP A 476 17.55 -20.24 -33.42
CA TRP A 476 16.81 -20.43 -32.18
C TRP A 476 17.03 -21.84 -31.61
N THR A 477 17.68 -21.93 -30.45
CA THR A 477 17.94 -23.18 -29.74
C THR A 477 16.94 -23.35 -28.60
N LYS A 478 16.38 -24.55 -28.43
CA LYS A 478 15.49 -24.85 -27.29
C LYS A 478 16.32 -24.83 -26.00
N CYS A 479 15.79 -24.23 -24.94
CA CYS A 479 16.46 -24.07 -23.65
C CYS A 479 15.61 -24.71 -22.54
N PRO A 480 15.70 -26.03 -22.31
CA PRO A 480 14.91 -26.70 -21.27
C PRO A 480 15.28 -26.19 -19.87
N TYR A 481 14.28 -25.96 -19.03
CA TYR A 481 14.50 -25.36 -17.71
C TYR A 481 15.45 -26.21 -16.83
N GLY A 482 16.51 -25.59 -16.33
CA GLY A 482 17.53 -26.22 -15.49
C GLY A 482 18.63 -27.00 -16.24
N GLU A 483 18.58 -27.09 -17.57
CA GLU A 483 19.61 -27.76 -18.38
C GLU A 483 20.73 -26.81 -18.84
N ALA A 484 21.87 -27.38 -19.25
CA ALA A 484 22.94 -26.67 -19.94
C ALA A 484 22.92 -27.04 -21.43
N ILE A 485 22.84 -26.05 -22.31
CA ILE A 485 22.75 -26.27 -23.76
C ILE A 485 23.97 -25.72 -24.50
N GLN A 486 24.41 -26.41 -25.55
CA GLN A 486 25.33 -25.86 -26.55
C GLN A 486 24.51 -25.17 -27.65
N VAL A 487 25.05 -24.08 -28.22
CA VAL A 487 24.37 -23.28 -29.26
C VAL A 487 25.20 -23.28 -30.54
N GLY A 488 24.70 -23.93 -31.59
CA GLY A 488 25.40 -24.03 -32.87
C GLY A 488 26.78 -24.69 -32.73
N MET A 489 27.79 -24.15 -33.42
CA MET A 489 29.19 -24.59 -33.33
C MET A 489 30.03 -23.78 -32.32
N LEU A 490 29.38 -23.06 -31.38
CA LEU A 490 30.08 -22.28 -30.36
C LEU A 490 30.69 -23.19 -29.29
N THR A 491 31.84 -22.77 -28.75
CA THR A 491 32.48 -23.46 -27.61
C THR A 491 31.89 -22.92 -26.31
N GLY A 492 31.52 -23.81 -25.39
CA GLY A 492 30.87 -23.48 -24.11
C GLY A 492 29.38 -23.82 -24.10
N VAL A 493 28.67 -23.36 -23.07
CA VAL A 493 27.25 -23.61 -22.85
C VAL A 493 26.49 -22.36 -22.37
N VAL A 494 25.17 -22.36 -22.57
CA VAL A 494 24.21 -21.51 -21.88
C VAL A 494 23.52 -22.34 -20.81
N LEU A 495 23.46 -21.84 -19.58
CA LEU A 495 22.65 -22.45 -18.52
C LEU A 495 21.23 -21.89 -18.59
N CYS A 496 20.27 -22.76 -18.85
CA CYS A 496 18.87 -22.40 -18.90
C CYS A 496 18.33 -22.10 -17.48
N PRO A 497 17.46 -21.09 -17.32
CA PRO A 497 16.84 -20.77 -16.04
C PRO A 497 16.16 -21.99 -15.38
N THR A 498 16.08 -22.02 -14.06
CA THR A 498 15.45 -23.14 -13.33
C THR A 498 13.95 -22.97 -13.07
N LYS A 499 13.40 -21.77 -13.29
CA LYS A 499 11.98 -21.45 -13.11
C LYS A 499 11.36 -20.91 -14.38
N LYS A 500 10.12 -21.33 -14.65
CA LYS A 500 9.29 -20.86 -15.77
C LYS A 500 8.53 -19.57 -15.44
N ASP A 501 8.19 -19.39 -14.17
CA ASP A 501 7.13 -18.53 -13.61
C ASP A 501 7.19 -17.03 -13.93
N PHE A 502 8.33 -16.51 -14.41
CA PHE A 502 8.51 -15.09 -14.78
C PHE A 502 9.22 -14.91 -16.14
N ILE A 503 9.42 -16.00 -16.88
CA ILE A 503 10.17 -16.02 -18.15
C ILE A 503 9.28 -16.43 -19.32
N CYS A 504 8.46 -17.47 -19.14
CA CYS A 504 7.45 -17.90 -20.11
C CYS A 504 6.08 -17.99 -19.45
N SER A 505 5.69 -16.90 -18.79
CA SER A 505 4.52 -16.78 -17.93
C SER A 505 3.36 -16.01 -18.56
N GLU A 506 3.20 -16.06 -19.88
CA GLU A 506 1.97 -15.61 -20.56
C GLU A 506 1.52 -16.55 -21.69
N GLN A 507 0.20 -16.52 -21.94
CA GLN A 507 -0.56 -17.20 -22.99
C GLN A 507 -0.81 -18.72 -22.88
N GLU A 508 -1.64 -19.10 -21.91
CA GLU A 508 -2.66 -20.17 -22.13
C GLU A 508 -4.10 -19.62 -22.21
N ASN A 509 -4.36 -18.35 -21.85
CA ASN A 509 -5.71 -17.76 -21.84
C ASN A 509 -5.74 -16.29 -22.33
N ALA A 510 -5.26 -16.04 -23.56
CA ALA A 510 -5.54 -14.80 -24.27
C ALA A 510 -6.67 -15.05 -25.30
N PRO A 511 -7.86 -14.42 -25.15
CA PRO A 511 -8.88 -14.46 -26.20
C PRO A 511 -8.32 -13.86 -27.48
N THR A 512 -8.46 -14.57 -28.61
CA THR A 512 -7.96 -14.13 -29.90
C THR A 512 -8.65 -12.81 -30.29
N PRO A 513 -7.92 -11.71 -30.56
CA PRO A 513 -8.54 -10.50 -31.07
C PRO A 513 -9.16 -10.79 -32.44
N ALA A 514 -10.47 -10.57 -32.57
CA ALA A 514 -11.13 -10.63 -33.87
C ALA A 514 -10.53 -9.57 -34.81
N PRO A 515 -10.37 -9.86 -36.11
CA PRO A 515 -9.72 -8.93 -37.04
C PRO A 515 -10.55 -7.65 -37.19
N PHE A 516 -10.00 -6.52 -36.74
CA PHE A 516 -10.57 -5.21 -36.96
C PHE A 516 -10.52 -4.84 -38.44
N SER A 517 -11.67 -4.86 -39.11
CA SER A 517 -11.83 -4.28 -40.45
C SER A 517 -11.83 -2.75 -40.37
N VAL A 518 -10.80 -2.11 -40.91
CA VAL A 518 -10.77 -0.64 -41.07
C VAL A 518 -11.76 -0.25 -42.18
N SER A 519 -12.83 0.44 -41.81
CA SER A 519 -13.66 1.19 -42.77
C SER A 519 -13.24 2.66 -42.71
N SER A 520 -12.64 3.13 -43.80
CA SER A 520 -12.34 4.54 -44.01
C SER A 520 -13.54 5.22 -44.67
N ASP A 521 -14.19 6.16 -43.99
CA ASP A 521 -14.99 7.17 -44.66
C ASP A 521 -14.91 8.53 -43.94
N LEU A 522 -14.07 9.39 -44.52
CA LEU A 522 -13.95 10.80 -44.16
C LEU A 522 -14.93 11.61 -45.01
N ARG A 523 -15.97 12.17 -44.40
CA ARG A 523 -16.73 13.27 -45.02
C ARG A 523 -17.08 14.36 -44.02
N ALA A 524 -16.47 15.52 -44.22
CA ALA A 524 -16.86 16.76 -43.57
C ALA A 524 -18.14 17.33 -44.20
N SER A 525 -18.95 18.02 -43.38
CA SER A 525 -19.86 19.08 -43.84
C SER A 525 -20.05 20.10 -42.72
N GLN A 526 -20.42 21.32 -43.09
CA GLN A 526 -20.35 22.52 -42.26
C GLN A 526 -21.73 23.06 -41.83
N THR A 527 -21.73 23.74 -40.67
CA THR A 527 -22.47 24.98 -40.33
C THR A 527 -24.01 25.05 -40.17
N THR A 528 -24.40 26.05 -39.35
CA THR A 528 -25.76 26.54 -39.00
C THR A 528 -26.57 25.64 -38.06
N GLY A 529 -27.44 26.12 -37.16
CA GLY A 529 -27.87 27.48 -36.80
C GLY A 529 -28.82 27.42 -35.57
N SER A 530 -29.04 28.53 -34.85
CA SER A 530 -29.55 28.49 -33.47
C SER A 530 -31.08 28.45 -33.26
N PHE A 531 -31.47 28.08 -32.02
CA PHE A 531 -32.57 28.62 -31.17
C PHE A 531 -33.92 27.87 -30.91
N VAL A 532 -34.22 27.81 -29.60
CA VAL A 532 -35.54 27.87 -28.88
C VAL A 532 -36.27 26.57 -28.46
N PHE A 533 -36.88 26.69 -27.27
CA PHE A 533 -37.54 25.73 -26.37
C PHE A 533 -38.82 25.04 -26.89
N ALA A 534 -39.09 23.83 -26.37
CA ALA A 534 -40.42 23.37 -25.97
C ALA A 534 -40.33 22.31 -24.85
N SER A 535 -41.42 22.10 -24.09
CA SER A 535 -41.48 21.31 -22.84
C SER A 535 -42.56 20.22 -22.87
N SER A 536 -42.61 19.39 -21.80
CA SER A 536 -43.62 18.35 -21.47
C SER A 536 -43.50 17.02 -22.27
N VAL A 537 -43.92 15.83 -21.80
CA VAL A 537 -44.74 15.39 -20.64
C VAL A 537 -44.10 14.12 -19.99
N GLY A 538 -44.50 13.73 -18.77
CA GLY A 538 -44.01 12.52 -18.03
C GLY A 538 -44.55 11.16 -18.53
N PRO A 539 -44.56 10.06 -17.72
CA PRO A 539 -44.94 10.06 -16.30
C PRO A 539 -44.04 9.26 -15.32
N CYS A 540 -44.20 9.53 -14.02
CA CYS A 540 -43.80 8.63 -12.93
C CYS A 540 -45.04 7.92 -12.36
N VAL A 541 -44.96 6.60 -12.16
CA VAL A 541 -45.98 5.83 -11.41
C VAL A 541 -45.29 4.93 -10.39
N TYR A 542 -45.54 5.20 -9.11
CA TYR A 542 -45.21 4.33 -7.98
C TYR A 542 -46.41 3.45 -7.66
N ILE A 543 -46.29 2.12 -7.76
CA ILE A 543 -47.15 1.18 -7.03
C ILE A 543 -46.29 0.00 -6.54
N ASN A 544 -46.17 -0.15 -5.22
CA ASN A 544 -45.73 -1.39 -4.59
C ASN A 544 -46.89 -2.39 -4.60
N VAL A 545 -46.64 -3.62 -5.05
CA VAL A 545 -47.63 -4.71 -5.01
C VAL A 545 -47.22 -5.72 -3.94
N TYR A 546 -47.97 -5.74 -2.84
CA TYR A 546 -47.96 -6.82 -1.86
C TYR A 546 -49.39 -7.15 -1.44
N LEU A 547 -49.65 -8.44 -1.20
CA LEU A 547 -50.87 -9.02 -0.62
C LEU A 547 -52.15 -9.00 -1.48
N ILE A 548 -52.33 -10.06 -2.28
CA ILE A 548 -53.62 -10.75 -2.38
C ILE A 548 -53.39 -12.24 -2.07
N TYR A 549 -53.97 -12.70 -0.97
CA TYR A 549 -54.18 -14.12 -0.66
C TYR A 549 -55.69 -14.38 -0.62
N CYS A 550 -56.08 -15.65 -0.62
CA CYS A 550 -57.46 -16.15 -0.48
C CYS A 550 -58.40 -15.95 -1.69
N SER A 551 -58.22 -16.79 -2.73
CA SER A 551 -59.30 -17.67 -3.18
C SER A 551 -58.83 -18.66 -4.26
N TYR A 552 -58.05 -19.67 -3.87
CA TYR A 552 -57.89 -20.88 -4.68
C TYR A 552 -58.30 -22.12 -3.87
N PHE A 553 -59.51 -22.59 -4.20
CA PHE A 553 -59.95 -23.98 -4.13
C PHE A 553 -59.75 -24.74 -2.81
N LEU A 554 -60.77 -24.61 -1.96
CA LEU A 554 -61.42 -25.78 -1.37
C LEU A 554 -61.81 -26.78 -2.48
N PHE A 555 -60.94 -27.75 -2.75
CA PHE A 555 -61.28 -29.05 -3.36
C PHE A 555 -60.08 -29.98 -3.16
N LEU A 556 -60.32 -31.23 -2.73
CA LEU A 556 -59.35 -32.15 -2.08
C LEU A 556 -59.08 -31.72 -0.61
N ILE A 557 -59.56 -32.39 0.45
CA ILE A 557 -60.22 -33.70 0.59
C ILE A 557 -61.24 -33.64 1.76
N LYS A 558 -62.44 -34.24 1.55
CA LYS A 558 -63.55 -34.47 2.50
C LYS A 558 -64.29 -33.25 3.05
#